data_AF-A0A6N2N0A1-F1
#
_entry.id   AF-A0A6N2N0A1-F1
#
_cell.length_a   1.000
_cell.length_b   1.000
_cell.length_c   1.000
_cell.angle_alpha   90.00
_cell.angle_beta   90.00
_cell.angle_gamma   90.00
#
_symmetry.space_group_name_H-M   'P 1'
#
loop_
_entity.id
_entity.type
_entity.pdbx_description
1 polymer ?
#
loop_
_entity_poly.entity_id
_entity_poly.type
_entity_poly.pdbx_seq_one_letter_code
_entity_poly.pdbx_strand_id
1 'polypeptide(L)'
;MIELILFLSYPSSTNTSARVSFDLLFHMAPKRGVKAPLAAKKKPEKVVNPLFEKRTKQFGIGGALPPKKDLTRFVKWPHVVRIQRQRRILKQRLKVPPAVNQFTKTLDKNLATQLFKLLLKYRPEDKAAKKERLL
;
A
#
# COMPACT_ATOMS: atom_id res chain seq x y z
N MET A 1 8.29 23.81 -3.36
CA MET A 1 9.23 22.76 -2.92
C MET A 1 8.53 21.87 -1.89
N ILE A 2 7.41 21.26 -2.27
CA ILE A 2 6.50 20.51 -1.36
C ILE A 2 6.07 19.15 -1.94
N GLU A 3 6.42 18.77 -3.17
CA GLU A 3 5.98 17.51 -3.76
C GLU A 3 7.15 16.53 -3.95
N LEU A 4 7.64 15.97 -2.83
CA LEU A 4 8.55 14.82 -2.89
C LEU A 4 8.43 13.87 -1.69
N ILE A 5 7.21 13.63 -1.19
CA ILE A 5 6.95 12.56 -0.23
C ILE A 5 5.58 11.92 -0.55
N LEU A 6 5.52 11.09 -1.59
CA LEU A 6 4.41 10.16 -1.76
C LEU A 6 4.77 9.04 -2.76
N PHE A 7 5.81 8.24 -2.49
CA PHE A 7 5.98 6.98 -3.23
C PHE A 7 6.79 5.89 -2.50
N LEU A 8 6.61 5.71 -1.19
CA LEU A 8 7.11 4.52 -0.49
C LEU A 8 6.19 4.10 0.66
N SER A 9 5.01 3.55 0.34
CA SER A 9 4.32 2.62 1.23
C SER A 9 3.33 1.75 0.46
N TYR A 10 3.79 0.56 0.07
CA TYR A 10 2.93 -0.57 -0.30
C TYR A 10 3.38 -1.75 0.57
N PRO A 11 2.58 -2.17 1.56
CA PRO A 11 2.65 -3.52 2.10
C PRO A 11 1.56 -4.39 1.47
N SER A 12 1.96 -5.59 1.04
CA SER A 12 1.06 -6.67 0.65
C SER A 12 0.51 -7.40 1.87
N SER A 13 -0.75 -7.85 1.77
CA SER A 13 -1.29 -9.13 2.31
C SER A 13 -1.39 -9.34 3.83
N THR A 14 -2.63 -9.41 4.35
CA THR A 14 -3.30 -10.62 4.90
C THR A 14 -4.39 -10.28 5.93
N ASN A 15 -5.53 -10.95 5.78
CA ASN A 15 -6.43 -11.50 6.81
C ASN A 15 -7.02 -10.57 7.91
N THR A 16 -8.34 -10.39 7.86
CA THR A 16 -9.19 -10.29 9.08
C THR A 16 -10.60 -10.78 8.76
N SER A 17 -10.80 -12.08 8.97
CA SER A 17 -12.05 -12.62 9.51
C SER A 17 -12.34 -11.99 10.89
N ALA A 18 -13.62 -12.04 11.30
CA ALA A 18 -14.17 -11.59 12.58
C ALA A 18 -14.69 -10.14 12.66
N ARG A 19 -15.98 -9.98 12.36
CA ARG A 19 -16.85 -9.15 13.20
C ARG A 19 -18.00 -10.01 13.72
N VAL A 20 -17.88 -10.28 15.02
CA VAL A 20 -18.94 -10.71 15.92
C VAL A 20 -20.01 -9.63 15.95
N SER A 21 -21.27 -9.98 15.76
CA SER A 21 -22.40 -9.21 16.25
C SER A 21 -23.41 -10.21 16.79
N PHE A 22 -23.26 -10.37 18.10
CA PHE A 22 -24.10 -11.10 19.02
C PHE A 22 -25.30 -10.18 19.30
N ASP A 23 -26.49 -10.53 18.82
CA ASP A 23 -27.75 -10.06 19.37
C ASP A 23 -28.73 -11.23 19.34
N LEU A 24 -28.73 -11.94 20.45
CA LEU A 24 -29.69 -12.94 20.86
C LEU A 24 -30.82 -12.21 21.60
N LEU A 25 -32.07 -12.46 21.24
CA LEU A 25 -33.20 -12.75 22.16
C LEU A 25 -34.57 -12.32 21.57
N PHE A 26 -35.32 -13.25 20.96
CA PHE A 26 -36.72 -13.53 21.35
C PHE A 26 -37.29 -14.81 20.69
N HIS A 27 -37.61 -15.77 21.56
CA HIS A 27 -38.74 -16.72 21.52
C HIS A 27 -38.67 -18.09 20.83
N MET A 28 -39.21 -19.06 21.58
CA MET A 28 -38.98 -20.50 21.58
C MET A 28 -40.25 -21.26 21.14
N ALA A 29 -40.17 -21.99 20.01
CA ALA A 29 -40.91 -23.22 19.58
C ALA A 29 -42.48 -23.24 19.53
N PRO A 30 -43.17 -24.13 18.73
CA PRO A 30 -42.71 -25.40 18.14
C PRO A 30 -43.01 -25.66 16.63
N LYS A 31 -42.38 -26.75 16.14
CA LYS A 31 -42.38 -27.33 14.79
C LYS A 31 -43.77 -27.71 14.25
N ARG A 32 -44.00 -27.47 12.94
CA ARG A 32 -44.34 -28.46 11.87
C ARG A 32 -44.94 -27.74 10.65
N GLY A 33 -44.45 -28.07 9.44
CA GLY A 33 -45.11 -27.65 8.19
C GLY A 33 -44.15 -27.53 7.00
N VAL A 34 -44.06 -28.61 6.22
CA VAL A 34 -43.75 -28.71 4.79
C VAL A 34 -43.02 -27.53 4.13
N LYS A 35 -41.76 -27.75 3.72
CA LYS A 35 -40.99 -26.81 2.88
C LYS A 35 -41.61 -26.74 1.47
N ALA A 36 -42.24 -25.61 1.15
CA ALA A 36 -42.58 -25.22 -0.21
C ALA A 36 -41.31 -24.73 -0.97
N PRO A 37 -41.23 -24.92 -2.30
CA PRO A 37 -39.99 -24.71 -3.05
C PRO A 37 -39.62 -23.23 -3.10
N LEU A 38 -38.35 -22.96 -2.77
CA LEU A 38 -37.70 -21.67 -2.93
C LEU A 38 -37.82 -21.23 -4.40
N ALA A 39 -38.60 -20.17 -4.62
CA ALA A 39 -38.69 -19.48 -5.89
C ALA A 39 -37.28 -19.13 -6.39
N ALA A 40 -36.93 -19.69 -7.54
CA ALA A 40 -35.72 -19.33 -8.27
C ALA A 40 -35.74 -17.81 -8.53
N LYS A 41 -34.80 -17.08 -7.93
CA LYS A 41 -34.52 -15.69 -8.30
C LYS A 41 -34.18 -15.65 -9.80
N LYS A 42 -35.16 -15.26 -10.62
CA LYS A 42 -34.95 -14.93 -12.04
C LYS A 42 -33.84 -13.89 -12.11
N LYS A 43 -32.73 -14.21 -12.79
CA LYS A 43 -31.75 -13.22 -13.21
C LYS A 43 -32.46 -12.28 -14.18
N PRO A 44 -32.47 -10.96 -13.96
CA PRO A 44 -33.10 -10.05 -14.91
C PRO A 44 -32.38 -10.13 -16.25
N GLU A 45 -33.14 -10.39 -17.33
CA GLU A 45 -32.63 -10.30 -18.69
C GLU A 45 -32.23 -8.85 -18.97
N LYS A 46 -30.95 -8.65 -19.26
CA LYS A 46 -30.44 -7.35 -19.68
C LYS A 46 -30.94 -7.10 -21.10
N VAL A 47 -31.74 -6.06 -21.29
CA VAL A 47 -32.11 -5.53 -22.61
C VAL A 47 -30.82 -5.16 -23.34
N VAL A 48 -30.40 -5.98 -24.31
CA VAL A 48 -29.21 -5.69 -25.14
C VAL A 48 -29.64 -4.81 -26.30
N ASN A 49 -29.14 -3.58 -26.33
CA ASN A 49 -29.40 -2.64 -27.41
C ASN A 49 -28.74 -3.15 -28.71
N PRO A 50 -29.50 -3.39 -29.80
CA PRO A 50 -28.99 -3.95 -31.05
C PRO A 50 -27.99 -3.04 -31.78
N LEU A 51 -27.85 -1.77 -31.36
CA LEU A 51 -26.88 -0.83 -31.92
C LEU A 51 -25.43 -1.07 -31.44
N PHE A 52 -25.21 -1.91 -30.42
CA PHE A 52 -23.88 -2.15 -29.86
C PHE A 52 -23.45 -3.61 -29.99
N GLU A 53 -22.41 -3.85 -30.80
CA GLU A 53 -21.76 -5.15 -30.94
C GLU A 53 -20.58 -5.31 -29.98
N LYS A 54 -20.39 -6.52 -29.42
CA LYS A 54 -19.21 -6.85 -28.61
C LYS A 54 -18.00 -7.13 -29.51
N ARG A 55 -17.07 -6.18 -29.63
CA ARG A 55 -15.82 -6.33 -30.41
C ARG A 55 -14.64 -6.70 -29.51
N THR A 56 -14.45 -8.00 -29.25
CA THR A 56 -13.30 -8.48 -28.46
C THR A 56 -12.01 -8.42 -29.28
N LYS A 57 -10.96 -7.84 -28.71
CA LYS A 57 -9.62 -7.83 -29.31
C LYS A 57 -8.78 -8.97 -28.74
N GLN A 58 -8.06 -9.69 -29.59
CA GLN A 58 -7.12 -10.73 -29.18
C GLN A 58 -5.74 -10.12 -28.95
N PHE A 59 -5.25 -10.12 -27.71
CA PHE A 59 -3.97 -9.50 -27.29
C PHE A 59 -2.79 -10.49 -27.21
N GLY A 60 -2.90 -11.63 -27.91
CA GLY A 60 -1.83 -12.62 -28.02
C GLY A 60 -0.74 -12.21 -29.01
N ILE A 61 0.27 -13.06 -29.15
CA ILE A 61 1.36 -12.86 -30.13
C ILE A 61 0.77 -12.91 -31.54
N GLY A 62 1.08 -11.90 -32.38
CA GLY A 62 0.55 -11.79 -33.75
C GLY A 62 -0.88 -11.26 -33.87
N GLY A 63 -1.50 -10.82 -32.76
CA GLY A 63 -2.83 -10.22 -32.73
C GLY A 63 -2.82 -8.69 -32.64
N ALA A 64 -3.82 -8.13 -31.95
CA ALA A 64 -3.92 -6.70 -31.69
C ALA A 64 -2.78 -6.21 -30.77
N LEU A 65 -2.45 -4.90 -30.87
CA LEU A 65 -1.43 -4.26 -30.03
C LEU A 65 -1.67 -4.57 -28.54
N PRO A 66 -0.61 -4.90 -27.77
CA PRO A 66 -0.75 -5.23 -26.37
C PRO A 66 -1.34 -4.04 -25.61
N PRO A 67 -2.19 -4.29 -24.60
CA PRO A 67 -2.68 -3.22 -23.75
C PRO A 67 -1.51 -2.55 -23.03
N LYS A 68 -1.69 -1.30 -22.62
CA LYS A 68 -0.69 -0.60 -21.79
C LYS A 68 -0.50 -1.39 -20.49
N LYS A 69 0.72 -1.86 -20.25
CA LYS A 69 1.14 -2.57 -19.03
C LYS A 69 2.09 -1.72 -18.22
N ASP A 70 2.25 -2.04 -16.94
CA ASP A 70 3.29 -1.41 -16.13
C ASP A 70 4.68 -1.81 -16.64
N LEU A 71 5.43 -0.82 -17.13
CA LEU A 71 6.79 -0.96 -17.66
C LEU A 71 7.85 -0.51 -16.66
N THR A 72 7.51 -0.09 -15.44
CA THR A 72 8.45 0.48 -14.45
C THR A 72 9.70 -0.37 -14.22
N ARG A 73 9.60 -1.70 -14.33
CA ARG A 73 10.73 -2.63 -14.21
C ARG A 73 11.64 -2.68 -15.45
N PHE A 74 11.08 -2.47 -16.64
CA PHE A 74 11.75 -2.65 -17.93
C PHE A 74 12.20 -1.34 -18.58
N VAL A 75 11.76 -0.20 -18.02
CA VAL A 75 12.23 1.12 -18.42
C VAL A 75 13.73 1.23 -18.20
N LYS A 76 14.43 1.78 -19.21
CA LYS A 76 15.83 2.16 -19.10
C LYS A 76 15.96 3.33 -18.10
N TRP A 77 16.24 2.99 -16.84
CA TRP A 77 16.39 3.97 -15.78
C TRP A 77 17.60 4.89 -16.00
N PRO A 78 17.50 6.18 -15.59
CA PRO A 78 18.63 7.12 -15.61
C PRO A 78 19.84 6.58 -14.86
N HIS A 79 21.04 6.98 -15.28
CA HIS A 79 22.30 6.46 -14.77
C HIS A 79 22.44 6.59 -13.24
N VAL A 80 22.06 7.75 -12.69
CA VAL A 80 22.14 8.04 -11.25
C VAL A 80 21.28 7.09 -10.41
N VAL A 81 20.07 6.76 -10.89
CA VAL A 81 19.15 5.84 -10.21
C VAL A 81 19.72 4.42 -10.21
N ARG A 82 20.34 4.01 -11.32
CA ARG A 82 20.97 2.69 -11.46
C ARG A 82 22.11 2.52 -10.47
N ILE A 83 23.02 3.49 -10.39
CA ILE A 83 24.15 3.46 -9.45
C ILE A 83 23.67 3.44 -8.00
N GLN A 84 22.67 4.25 -7.63
CA GLN A 84 22.12 4.26 -6.28
C GLN A 84 21.54 2.89 -5.88
N ARG A 85 20.79 2.25 -6.79
CA ARG A 85 20.23 0.89 -6.57
C ARG A 85 21.33 -0.17 -6.48
N GLN A 86 22.30 -0.14 -7.40
CA GLN A 86 23.45 -1.06 -7.39
C GLN A 86 24.27 -0.94 -6.11
N ARG A 87 24.54 0.29 -5.64
CA ARG A 87 25.25 0.53 -4.37
C ARG A 87 24.54 -0.12 -3.18
N ARG A 88 23.20 -0.04 -3.12
CA ARG A 88 22.41 -0.71 -2.07
C ARG A 88 22.54 -2.23 -2.15
N ILE A 89 22.46 -2.80 -3.36
CA ILE A 89 22.61 -4.24 -3.58
C ILE A 89 24.01 -4.71 -3.18
N LEU A 90 25.07 -4.01 -3.60
CA LEU A 90 26.45 -4.35 -3.25
C LEU A 90 26.67 -4.34 -1.74
N LYS A 91 26.14 -3.34 -1.03
CA LYS A 91 26.23 -3.28 0.44
C LYS A 91 25.57 -4.49 1.13
N GLN A 92 24.52 -5.06 0.54
CA GLN A 92 23.85 -6.25 1.08
C GLN A 92 24.60 -7.56 0.75
N ARG A 93 25.27 -7.61 -0.40
CA ARG A 93 25.96 -8.82 -0.88
C ARG A 93 27.34 -8.98 -0.29
N LEU A 94 28.05 -7.88 -0.09
CA LEU A 94 29.39 -7.88 0.48
C LEU A 94 29.33 -7.97 2.00
N LYS A 95 30.37 -8.56 2.60
CA LYS A 95 30.52 -8.58 4.06
C LYS A 95 30.88 -7.17 4.55
N VAL A 96 29.97 -6.53 5.26
CA VAL A 96 30.16 -5.18 5.81
C VAL A 96 30.84 -5.28 7.19
N PRO A 97 31.91 -4.52 7.47
CA PRO A 97 32.54 -4.49 8.79
C PRO A 97 31.58 -4.11 9.92
N PRO A 98 31.74 -4.65 11.15
CA PRO A 98 30.80 -4.45 12.26
C PRO A 98 30.65 -2.98 12.66
N ALA A 99 31.73 -2.20 12.61
CA ALA A 99 31.73 -0.75 12.89
C ALA A 99 30.81 0.05 11.94
N VAL A 100 30.61 -0.43 10.71
CA VAL A 100 29.69 0.19 9.74
C VAL A 100 28.30 -0.42 9.85
N ASN A 101 28.22 -1.71 10.19
CA ASN A 101 26.94 -2.42 10.30
C ASN A 101 26.09 -1.95 11.48
N GLN A 102 26.69 -1.40 12.54
CA GLN A 102 25.94 -0.88 13.70
C GLN A 102 24.88 0.16 13.30
N PHE A 103 25.14 0.99 12.28
CA PHE A 103 24.20 2.01 11.80
C PHE A 103 22.99 1.44 11.06
N THR A 104 22.99 0.15 10.71
CA THR A 104 21.79 -0.49 10.16
C THR A 104 20.79 -0.89 11.24
N LYS A 105 21.25 -1.06 12.47
CA LYS A 105 20.41 -1.32 13.64
C LYS A 105 20.00 0.02 14.25
N THR A 106 18.82 0.48 13.87
CA THR A 106 18.31 1.79 14.28
C THR A 106 17.37 1.67 15.48
N LEU A 107 17.12 2.81 16.12
CA LEU A 107 16.10 2.95 17.15
C LEU A 107 14.69 2.65 16.58
N ASP A 108 13.81 2.11 17.41
CA ASP A 108 12.42 1.83 17.05
C ASP A 108 11.60 3.13 16.88
N LYS A 109 10.50 3.03 16.15
CA LYS A 109 9.68 4.20 15.81
C LYS A 109 9.09 4.87 17.06
N ASN A 110 8.71 4.09 18.08
CA ASN A 110 8.05 4.62 19.26
C ASN A 110 9.04 5.43 20.09
N LEU A 111 10.21 4.87 20.40
CA LEU A 111 11.25 5.59 21.14
C LEU A 111 11.77 6.80 20.35
N ALA A 112 11.93 6.69 19.03
CA ALA A 112 12.34 7.82 18.19
C ALA A 112 11.37 9.02 18.33
N THR A 113 10.05 8.79 18.34
CA THR A 113 9.08 9.88 18.54
C THR A 113 9.17 10.52 19.91
N GLN A 114 9.41 9.74 20.98
CA GLN A 114 9.58 10.25 22.33
C GLN A 114 10.86 11.10 22.45
N LEU A 115 11.95 10.61 21.86
CA LEU A 115 13.21 11.31 21.80
C LEU A 115 13.06 12.65 21.06
N PHE A 116 12.43 12.67 19.89
CA PHE A 116 12.22 13.92 19.17
C PHE A 116 11.32 14.90 19.92
N LYS A 117 10.27 14.45 20.64
CA LYS A 117 9.46 15.32 21.50
C LYS A 117 10.29 16.01 22.58
N LEU A 118 11.22 15.27 23.20
CA LEU A 118 12.14 15.84 24.17
C LEU A 118 13.09 16.85 23.52
N LEU A 119 13.72 16.49 22.40
CA LEU A 119 14.65 17.39 21.69
C LEU A 119 13.98 18.66 21.15
N LEU A 120 12.69 18.60 20.79
CA LEU A 120 11.93 19.79 20.38
C LEU A 120 11.87 20.84 21.48
N LYS A 121 11.79 20.45 22.75
CA LYS A 121 11.80 21.37 23.90
C LYS A 121 13.14 22.08 24.08
N TYR A 122 14.23 21.41 23.73
CA TYR A 122 15.60 21.90 23.89
C TYR A 122 16.26 22.24 22.54
N ARG A 123 15.47 22.69 21.56
CA ARG A 123 16.04 23.12 20.28
C ARG A 123 16.96 24.31 20.48
N PRO A 124 18.14 24.32 19.83
CA PRO A 124 19.00 25.49 19.83
C PRO A 124 18.31 26.66 19.11
N GLU A 125 18.71 27.87 19.48
CA GLU A 125 18.20 29.10 18.88
C GLU A 125 18.48 29.19 17.38
N ASP A 126 17.50 29.69 16.64
CA ASP A 126 17.68 30.05 15.24
C ASP A 126 18.47 31.36 15.12
N LYS A 127 19.08 31.60 13.96
CA LYS A 127 19.89 32.82 13.71
C LYS A 127 19.10 34.12 13.94
N ALA A 128 17.78 34.11 13.74
CA ALA A 128 16.90 35.26 14.01
C ALA A 128 16.67 35.44 15.52
N ALA A 129 16.28 34.38 16.23
CA ALA A 129 16.12 34.38 17.69
C ALA A 129 17.41 34.78 18.42
N LYS A 130 18.57 34.34 17.90
CA LYS A 130 19.88 34.77 18.42
C LYS A 130 20.10 36.28 18.28
N LYS A 131 19.66 36.89 17.18
CA LYS A 131 19.76 38.34 16.98
C LYS A 131 18.83 39.06 17.95
N GLU A 132 17.58 38.64 18.07
CA GLU A 132 16.62 39.21 19.02
C GLU A 132 17.08 39.11 20.47
N ARG A 133 17.78 38.04 20.85
CA ARG A 133 18.38 37.91 22.20
C ARG A 133 19.56 38.87 22.43
N LEU A 134 20.28 39.23 21.37
CA LEU A 134 21.49 40.07 21.45
C LEU A 134 21.22 41.56 21.20
N LEU A 135 19.99 41.90 20.81
CA LEU A 135 19.48 43.27 20.70
C LEU A 135 18.92 43.72 22.05
#